data_AF-A0A4Y2J8P2-F1
#
_entry.id   AF-A0A4Y2J8P2-F1
#
_cell.length_a   1.000
_cell.length_b   1.000
_cell.length_c   1.000
_cell.angle_alpha   90.00
_cell.angle_beta   90.00
_cell.angle_gamma   90.00
#
_symmetry.space_group_name_H-M   'P 1'
#
loop_
_entity.id
_entity.type
_entity.pdbx_description
1 polymer ?
#
loop_
_entity_poly.entity_id
_entity_poly.type
_entity_poly.pdbx_seq_one_letter_code
_entity_poly.pdbx_strand_id
1 'polypeptide(L)'
;MEGRCTPKTVENCCSVRKPNKANFVGSYRPYCSHICMPCKLMELVILKKITITLWNLNLIPEEQYGFRRGHSTVSQILYFAQVGCPRQKPTMPPFLCS
;
A
#
# COMPACT_ATOMS: atom_id res chain seq x y z
N MET A 1 10.08 -26.97 26.79
CA MET A 1 9.26 -27.04 25.56
C MET A 1 9.53 -25.77 24.76
N GLU A 2 10.49 -25.80 23.83
CA GLU A 2 10.81 -24.66 22.99
C GLU A 2 9.81 -24.56 21.83
N GLY A 3 8.82 -23.69 21.97
CA GLY A 3 7.86 -23.38 20.90
C GLY A 3 8.52 -22.54 19.80
N ARG A 4 9.27 -23.16 18.90
CA ARG A 4 9.77 -22.51 17.68
C ARG A 4 8.64 -22.42 16.65
N CYS A 5 8.00 -21.26 16.55
CA CYS A 5 7.10 -20.94 15.44
C CYS A 5 7.93 -20.60 14.20
N THR A 6 8.40 -21.61 13.47
CA THR A 6 8.93 -21.37 12.13
C THR A 6 7.76 -21.25 11.15
N PRO A 7 7.72 -20.21 10.30
CA PRO A 7 6.73 -20.15 9.23
C PRO A 7 6.91 -21.40 8.36
N LYS A 8 5.82 -22.16 8.17
CA LYS A 8 5.86 -23.39 7.36
C LYS A 8 6.40 -23.05 5.97
N THR A 9 7.29 -23.90 5.47
CA THR A 9 7.86 -23.81 4.12
C THR A 9 6.76 -23.59 3.10
N VAL A 10 6.95 -22.61 2.22
CA VAL A 10 6.02 -22.21 1.15
C VAL A 10 6.01 -23.26 0.03
N GLU A 11 5.49 -24.44 0.32
CA GLU A 11 5.49 -25.57 -0.62
C GLU A 11 4.41 -25.45 -1.71
N ASN A 12 3.43 -24.54 -1.55
CA ASN A 12 2.36 -24.28 -2.51
C ASN A 12 2.34 -22.82 -2.98
N CYS A 13 3.23 -22.49 -3.93
CA CYS A 13 3.19 -21.23 -4.67
C CYS A 13 2.24 -21.36 -5.89
N CYS A 14 1.08 -20.70 -5.85
CA CYS A 14 0.21 -20.57 -7.01
C CYS A 14 0.62 -19.33 -7.83
N SER A 15 0.66 -19.43 -9.15
CA SER A 15 0.94 -18.29 -10.02
C SER A 15 -0.34 -17.53 -10.36
N VAL A 16 -0.43 -16.26 -9.97
CA VAL A 16 -1.56 -15.37 -10.33
C VAL A 16 -1.17 -14.52 -11.53
N ARG A 17 -2.00 -14.53 -12.58
CA ARG A 17 -1.74 -13.75 -13.79
C ARG A 17 -1.91 -12.25 -13.51
N LYS A 18 -0.93 -11.44 -13.94
CA LYS A 18 -1.07 -9.98 -13.98
C LYS A 18 -2.16 -9.61 -14.99
N PRO A 19 -3.10 -8.70 -14.64
CA PRO A 19 -4.10 -8.25 -15.60
C PRO A 19 -3.42 -7.56 -16.79
N ASN A 20 -4.00 -7.74 -17.99
CA ASN A 20 -3.59 -7.07 -19.23
C ASN A 20 -2.12 -7.29 -19.66
N LYS A 21 -1.55 -8.47 -19.39
CA LYS A 21 -0.21 -8.87 -19.85
C LYS A 21 -0.27 -10.08 -20.79
N ALA A 22 0.58 -10.07 -21.81
CA ALA A 22 0.79 -11.19 -22.74
C ALA A 22 1.26 -12.47 -22.00
N ASN A 23 1.10 -13.64 -22.61
CA ASN A 23 1.46 -14.94 -22.01
C ASN A 23 2.99 -15.13 -21.99
N PHE A 24 3.67 -14.43 -21.08
CA PHE A 24 5.10 -14.56 -20.80
C PHE A 24 5.32 -14.97 -19.35
N VAL A 25 6.45 -15.61 -19.04
CA VAL A 25 6.77 -16.09 -17.68
C VAL A 25 6.75 -14.95 -16.65
N GLY A 26 7.21 -13.76 -17.04
CA GLY A 26 7.16 -12.54 -16.22
C GLY A 26 5.76 -11.92 -16.02
N SER A 27 4.72 -12.48 -16.65
CA SER A 27 3.33 -12.03 -16.53
C SER A 27 2.60 -12.67 -15.35
N TYR A 28 3.21 -13.59 -14.64
CA TYR A 28 2.66 -14.18 -13.42
C TYR A 28 3.32 -13.59 -12.18
N ARG A 29 2.57 -13.51 -11.07
CA ARG A 29 3.07 -13.20 -9.73
C ARG A 29 2.96 -14.48 -8.91
N PRO A 30 4.05 -15.00 -8.33
CA PRO A 30 3.94 -16.09 -7.38
C PRO A 30 3.20 -15.58 -6.14
N TYR A 31 2.10 -16.24 -5.79
CA TYR A 31 1.35 -15.99 -4.57
C TYR A 31 1.27 -17.29 -3.78
N CYS A 32 1.69 -17.23 -2.51
CA CYS A 32 1.59 -18.35 -1.59
C CYS A 32 0.16 -18.37 -1.06
N SER A 33 -0.73 -19.18 -1.65
CA SER A 33 -2.16 -19.13 -1.34
C SER A 33 -2.55 -19.72 0.01
N HIS A 34 -1.64 -20.47 0.64
CA HIS A 34 -1.88 -21.20 1.88
C HIS A 34 -0.87 -20.83 2.97
N ILE A 35 -0.86 -19.55 3.35
CA ILE A 35 -0.28 -19.12 4.61
C ILE A 35 -1.22 -19.57 5.73
N CYS A 36 -0.69 -20.30 6.72
CA CYS A 36 -1.46 -20.86 7.81
C CYS A 36 -2.27 -19.77 8.55
N MET A 37 -3.49 -20.08 9.03
CA MET A 37 -4.30 -19.09 9.77
C MET A 37 -3.55 -18.37 10.91
N PRO A 38 -2.74 -19.05 11.75
CA PRO A 38 -1.95 -18.33 12.76
C PRO A 38 -0.86 -17.44 12.17
N CYS A 39 -0.32 -17.79 11.00
CA CYS A 39 0.66 -16.97 10.29
C CYS A 39 0.03 -15.64 9.83
N LYS A 40 -1.22 -15.64 9.33
CA LYS A 40 -1.95 -14.41 8.95
C LYS A 40 -2.30 -13.54 10.16
N LEU A 41 -2.63 -14.15 11.31
CA LEU A 41 -2.87 -13.40 12.54
C LEU A 41 -1.60 -12.72 13.05
N MET A 42 -0.47 -13.44 13.01
CA MET A 42 0.82 -12.88 13.37
C MET A 42 1.21 -11.71 12.45
N GLU A 43 0.97 -11.84 11.15
CA GLU A 43 1.18 -10.76 10.19
C GLU A 43 0.40 -9.49 10.58
N LEU A 44 -0.88 -9.61 10.95
CA LEU A 44 -1.69 -8.46 11.38
C LEU A 44 -1.15 -7.79 12.66
N VAL A 45 -0.69 -8.57 13.63
CA VAL A 45 -0.11 -8.05 14.88
C VAL A 45 1.19 -7.29 14.58
N ILE A 46 2.06 -7.89 13.76
CA ILE A 46 3.32 -7.29 13.34
C ILE A 46 3.06 -5.99 12.55
N LEU A 47 2.14 -6.03 11.58
CA LEU A 47 1.77 -4.86 10.77
C LEU A 47 1.30 -3.69 11.64
N LYS A 48 0.43 -3.95 12.63
CA LYS A 48 -0.04 -2.91 13.56
C LYS A 48 1.12 -2.27 14.31
N LYS A 49 2.03 -3.09 14.86
CA LYS A 49 3.16 -2.60 15.65
C LYS A 49 4.13 -1.78 14.79
N ILE A 50 4.50 -2.30 13.62
CA ILE A 50 5.36 -1.60 12.66
C ILE A 50 4.71 -0.27 12.24
N THR A 51 3.42 -0.28 11.93
CA THR A 51 2.70 0.94 11.53
C THR A 51 2.76 1.99 12.64
N ILE A 52 2.42 1.64 13.88
CA ILE A 52 2.49 2.61 15.01
C ILE A 52 3.90 3.19 15.15
N THR A 53 4.93 2.35 15.10
CA THR A 53 6.33 2.80 15.20
C THR A 53 6.74 3.70 14.04
N LEU A 54 6.37 3.37 12.81
CA LEU A 54 6.68 4.17 11.61
C LEU A 54 6.04 5.55 11.66
N TRP A 55 4.82 5.65 12.18
CA TRP A 55 4.12 6.94 12.35
C TRP A 55 4.75 7.78 13.45
N ASN A 56 5.08 7.18 14.59
CA ASN A 56 5.73 7.90 15.70
C ASN A 56 7.11 8.47 15.31
N LEU A 57 7.83 7.76 14.44
CA LEU A 57 9.16 8.17 13.97
C LEU A 57 9.14 9.02 12.70
N ASN A 58 7.97 9.30 12.12
CA ASN A 58 7.81 10.01 10.83
C ASN A 58 8.75 9.48 9.72
N LEU A 59 8.98 8.17 9.69
CA LEU A 59 9.94 7.53 8.77
C LEU A 59 9.41 7.42 7.33
N ILE A 60 8.10 7.50 7.15
CA ILE A 60 7.48 7.40 5.83
C ILE A 60 7.29 8.82 5.28
N PRO A 61 7.87 9.13 4.10
CA PRO A 61 7.70 10.44 3.48
C PRO A 61 6.23 10.71 3.14
N GLU A 62 5.81 11.97 3.27
CA GLU A 62 4.44 12.42 3.02
C GLU A 62 3.97 12.18 1.57
N GLU A 63 4.92 12.02 0.64
CA GLU A 63 4.68 11.75 -0.77
C GLU A 63 4.33 10.28 -1.05
N GLN A 64 4.42 9.39 -0.07
CA GLN A 64 4.08 7.99 -0.22
C GLN A 64 2.59 7.74 0.07
N TYR A 65 1.76 7.77 -0.98
CA TYR A 65 0.31 7.59 -0.88
C TYR A 65 -0.13 6.11 -0.87
N GLY A 66 0.71 5.20 -1.35
CA GLY A 66 0.41 3.77 -1.42
C GLY A 66 0.37 3.11 -0.03
N PHE A 67 -0.63 2.25 0.20
CA PHE A 67 -0.79 1.46 1.42
C PHE A 67 -0.93 2.27 2.73
N ARG A 68 -1.18 3.58 2.64
CA ARG A 68 -1.49 4.44 3.78
C ARG A 68 -3.00 4.56 4.00
N ARG A 69 -3.43 4.66 5.25
CA ARG A 69 -4.83 5.01 5.58
C ARG A 69 -5.11 6.45 5.17
N GLY A 70 -6.27 6.70 4.57
CA GLY A 70 -6.70 8.03 4.15
C GLY A 70 -6.07 8.56 2.85
N HIS A 71 -5.10 7.84 2.28
CA HIS A 71 -4.53 8.15 0.98
C HIS A 71 -5.13 7.26 -0.09
N SER A 72 -5.58 7.87 -1.19
CA SER A 72 -6.04 7.16 -2.38
C SER A 72 -5.12 7.49 -3.56
N THR A 73 -5.19 6.67 -4.62
CA THR A 73 -4.53 6.99 -5.89
C THR A 73 -5.04 8.30 -6.49
N VAL A 74 -6.31 8.66 -6.25
CA VAL A 74 -6.88 9.96 -6.66
C VAL A 74 -6.18 11.12 -5.92
N SER A 75 -5.97 10.97 -4.62
CA SER A 75 -5.25 11.96 -3.80
C SER A 75 -3.82 12.17 -4.30
N GLN A 76 -3.15 11.09 -4.72
CA GLN A 76 -1.80 11.17 -5.31
C GLN A 76 -1.80 11.91 -6.65
N ILE A 77 -2.75 11.62 -7.53
CA ILE A 77 -2.88 12.31 -8.83
C ILE A 77 -3.17 13.80 -8.61
N LEU A 78 -4.03 14.14 -7.64
CA LEU A 78 -4.35 15.52 -7.31
C LEU A 78 -3.11 16.29 -6.82
N TYR A 79 -2.31 15.67 -5.96
CA TYR A 79 -1.02 16.23 -5.51
C TYR A 79 -0.09 16.50 -6.70
N PHE A 80 0.11 15.52 -7.58
CA PHE A 80 0.93 15.70 -8.79
C PHE A 80 0.41 16.80 -9.71
N ALA A 81 -0.92 16.88 -9.90
CA ALA A 81 -1.53 17.91 -10.75
C ALA A 81 -1.40 19.33 -10.17
N GLN A 82 -1.30 19.46 -8.84
CA GLN A 82 -1.10 20.74 -8.16
C GLN A 82 0.38 21.17 -8.11
N VAL A 83 1.31 20.22 -7.95
CA VAL A 83 2.75 20.51 -7.85
C VAL A 83 3.40 20.65 -9.23
N GLY A 84 2.97 19.85 -10.21
CA GLY A 84 3.54 19.83 -11.57
C GLY A 84 2.93 20.83 -12.55
N CYS A 85 1.81 21.47 -12.19
CA CYS A 85 1.19 22.50 -13.00
C CYS A 85 1.14 23.78 -12.16
N PRO A 86 1.89 24.85 -12.48
CA PRO A 86 1.63 26.15 -11.90
C PRO A 86 0.22 26.55 -12.35
N ARG A 87 -0.80 26.23 -11.54
CA ARG A 87 -2.11 26.82 -11.73
C ARG A 87 -1.88 28.32 -11.61
N GLN A 88 -2.03 29.04 -12.72
CA GLN A 88 -2.56 30.39 -12.65
C GLN A 88 -3.75 30.30 -11.70
N LYS A 89 -3.64 30.98 -10.55
CA LYS A 89 -4.66 30.94 -9.50
C LYS A 89 -6.01 31.13 -10.20
N PRO A 90 -6.99 30.20 -10.06
CA PRO A 90 -8.35 30.61 -10.33
C PRO A 90 -8.64 31.69 -9.30
N THR A 91 -8.66 32.93 -9.75
CA THR A 91 -9.21 34.06 -9.02
C THR A 91 -10.66 33.68 -8.73
N MET A 92 -10.91 33.06 -7.58
CA MET A 92 -12.28 33.02 -7.07
C MET A 92 -12.65 34.46 -6.78
N PRO A 93 -13.67 35.03 -7.45
CA PRO A 93 -14.19 36.31 -7.02
C PRO A 93 -14.66 36.15 -5.56
N PRO A 94 -14.48 37.19 -4.72
CA PRO A 94 -15.04 37.17 -3.38
C PRO A 94 -16.56 37.06 -3.55
N PHE A 95 -17.13 35.89 -3.22
CA PHE A 95 -18.54 35.82 -2.95
C PHE A 95 -18.77 36.60 -1.65
N LEU A 96 -19.03 37.90 -1.86
CA LEU A 96 -19.65 38.83 -0.93
C LEU A 96 -21.14 38.51 -0.87
N CYS A 97 -21.65 38.42 0.36
CA CYS A 97 -23.07 38.39 0.78
C CYS A 97 -23.88 37.15 0.35
N SER A 98 -24.79 36.62 1.18
CA SER A 98 -25.61 37.26 2.23
C SER A 98 -25.80 36.35 3.44
#